data_AF-A0A9D1Z0K3-F1
#
_entry.id   AF-A0A9D1Z0K3-F1
#
_cell.length_a   1.000
_cell.length_b   1.000
_cell.length_c   1.000
_cell.angle_alpha   90.00
_cell.angle_beta   90.00
_cell.angle_gamma   90.00
#
_symmetry.space_group_name_H-M   'P 1'
#
loop_
_entity.id
_entity.type
_entity.pdbx_description
1 polymer ?
#
loop_
_entity_poly.entity_id
_entity_poly.type
_entity_poly.pdbx_seq_one_letter_code
_entity_poly.pdbx_strand_id
1 'polypeptide(L)'
;MMYSVSTELYLEVASRLRDAIGDGSYFSGTLTFDFGGVACRLTASVIVYRNQTRYPEGDRDEIADLVPVWWEFHTSDDGGEFLNDFSFSELRSSL
;
A
#
# COMPACT_ATOMS: atom_id res chain seq x y z
N MET A 1 -23.98 2.76 1.25
CA MET A 1 -23.39 1.43 1.01
C MET A 1 -21.89 1.62 1.09
N MET A 2 -21.19 0.79 1.86
CA MET A 2 -19.74 0.88 2.05
C MET A 2 -19.05 0.10 0.93
N TYR A 3 -18.06 0.67 0.28
CA TYR A 3 -17.27 0.00 -0.75
C TYR A 3 -16.36 -1.02 -0.08
N SER A 4 -16.49 -2.30 -0.44
CA SER A 4 -15.60 -3.33 0.08
C SER A 4 -14.35 -3.45 -0.79
N VAL A 5 -13.20 -3.21 -0.19
CA VAL A 5 -11.89 -3.30 -0.82
C VAL A 5 -11.58 -4.77 -1.10
N SER A 6 -11.44 -5.14 -2.37
CA SER A 6 -11.13 -6.52 -2.74
C SER A 6 -9.66 -6.86 -2.46
N THR A 7 -9.36 -8.16 -2.35
CA THR A 7 -7.98 -8.65 -2.20
C THR A 7 -7.10 -8.22 -3.37
N GLU A 8 -7.63 -8.15 -4.60
CA GLU A 8 -6.86 -7.69 -5.75
C GLU A 8 -6.47 -6.22 -5.61
N LEU A 9 -7.36 -5.38 -5.08
CA LEU A 9 -7.06 -3.98 -4.81
C LEU A 9 -5.99 -3.84 -3.71
N TYR A 10 -6.02 -4.67 -2.66
CA TYR A 10 -4.96 -4.69 -1.65
C TYR A 10 -3.59 -5.07 -2.23
N LEU A 11 -3.53 -6.11 -3.07
CA LEU A 11 -2.29 -6.53 -3.74
C LEU A 11 -1.76 -5.42 -4.65
N GLU A 12 -2.65 -4.74 -5.36
CA GLU A 12 -2.30 -3.65 -6.26
C GLU A 12 -1.76 -2.42 -5.48
N VAL A 13 -2.40 -2.05 -4.36
CA VAL A 13 -1.90 -1.01 -3.45
C VAL A 13 -0.54 -1.41 -2.89
N ALA A 14 -0.38 -2.66 -2.45
CA ALA A 14 0.86 -3.19 -1.90
C ALA A 14 2.01 -3.11 -2.91
N SER A 15 1.77 -3.52 -4.16
CA SER A 15 2.75 -3.43 -5.24
C SER A 15 3.18 -1.98 -5.47
N ARG A 16 2.22 -1.06 -5.62
CA ARG A 16 2.54 0.37 -5.83
C ARG A 16 3.27 0.99 -4.64
N LEU A 17 2.92 0.61 -3.42
CA LEU A 17 3.58 1.11 -2.23
C LEU A 17 5.02 0.61 -2.14
N ARG A 18 5.29 -0.66 -2.48
CA ARG A 18 6.65 -1.21 -2.58
C ARG A 18 7.50 -0.45 -3.59
N ASP A 19 6.95 -0.23 -4.78
CA ASP A 19 7.64 0.50 -5.84
C ASP A 19 7.96 1.94 -5.42
N ALA A 20 7.02 2.59 -4.73
CA ALA A 20 7.20 3.96 -4.24
C ALA A 20 8.17 4.06 -3.05
N ILE A 21 8.24 3.03 -2.18
CA ILE A 21 9.23 2.93 -1.10
C ILE A 21 10.64 2.74 -1.67
N GLY A 22 10.80 1.92 -2.71
CA GLY A 22 12.11 1.54 -3.25
C GLY A 22 12.99 0.90 -2.19
N ASP A 23 14.20 1.43 -2.01
CA ASP A 23 15.18 0.96 -1.01
C ASP A 23 15.17 1.80 0.29
N GLY A 24 14.20 2.69 0.45
CA GLY A 24 14.07 3.55 1.63
C GLY A 24 13.64 2.79 2.89
N SER A 25 13.99 3.35 4.06
CA SER A 25 13.51 2.92 5.38
C SER A 25 12.30 3.72 5.89
N TYR A 26 11.85 4.70 5.11
CA TYR A 26 10.69 5.54 5.40
C TYR A 26 10.04 6.00 4.10
N PHE A 27 8.72 6.05 4.08
CA PHE A 27 7.95 6.61 2.98
C PHE A 27 6.91 7.58 3.51
N SER A 28 6.75 8.71 2.84
CA SER A 28 5.67 9.66 3.05
C SER A 28 5.26 10.23 1.70
N GLY A 29 4.02 9.99 1.30
CA GLY A 29 3.54 10.43 0.01
C GLY A 29 2.14 9.95 -0.32
N THR A 30 1.73 10.22 -1.56
CA THR A 30 0.42 9.88 -2.09
C THR A 30 0.57 9.01 -3.34
N LEU A 31 -0.12 7.87 -3.35
CA LEU A 31 -0.34 7.03 -4.52
C LEU A 31 -1.73 7.33 -5.08
N THR A 32 -1.82 7.62 -6.37
CA THR A 32 -3.10 7.83 -7.06
C THR A 32 -3.13 6.96 -8.30
N PHE A 33 -4.19 6.16 -8.47
CA PHE A 33 -4.34 5.23 -9.58
C PHE A 33 -5.81 4.87 -9.81
N ASP A 34 -6.15 4.34 -10.98
CA ASP A 34 -7.47 3.77 -11.27
C ASP A 34 -7.45 2.25 -11.06
N PHE A 35 -8.53 1.71 -10.49
CA PHE A 35 -8.75 0.27 -10.37
C PHE A 35 -10.19 -0.07 -10.76
N GLY A 36 -10.37 -0.65 -11.94
CA GLY A 36 -11.69 -1.09 -12.42
C GLY A 36 -12.68 0.07 -12.58
N GLY A 37 -12.21 1.27 -12.95
CA GLY A 37 -13.06 2.46 -13.08
C GLY A 37 -13.33 3.19 -11.77
N VAL A 38 -12.67 2.79 -10.68
CA VAL A 38 -12.68 3.50 -9.38
C VAL A 38 -11.34 4.17 -9.19
N ALA A 39 -11.35 5.50 -9.05
CA ALA A 39 -10.17 6.26 -8.70
C ALA A 39 -9.82 6.00 -7.23
N CYS A 40 -8.59 5.54 -7.00
CA CYS A 40 -8.04 5.20 -5.69
C CYS A 40 -6.93 6.18 -5.31
N ARG A 41 -6.95 6.67 -4.08
CA ARG A 41 -5.90 7.53 -3.52
C ARG A 41 -5.49 7.08 -2.13
N LEU A 42 -4.26 6.59 -2.00
CA LEU A 42 -3.63 6.31 -0.71
C LEU A 42 -2.66 7.44 -0.39
N THR A 43 -2.88 8.18 0.68
CA THR A 43 -1.82 9.01 1.29
C THR A 43 -1.35 8.31 2.54
N ALA A 44 -0.06 8.03 2.65
CA ALA A 44 0.48 7.30 3.79
C ALA A 44 1.86 7.79 4.18
N SER A 45 2.14 7.71 5.48
CA SER A 45 3.46 7.83 6.06
C SER A 45 3.76 6.54 6.84
N VAL A 46 4.80 5.83 6.44
CA VAL A 46 5.12 4.50 6.96
C VAL A 46 6.62 4.39 7.26
N ILE A 47 6.94 3.71 8.34
CA ILE A 47 8.31 3.28 8.65
C ILE A 47 8.48 1.89 8.07
N VAL A 48 9.57 1.69 7.33
CA VAL A 48 9.86 0.46 6.59
C VAL A 48 10.94 -0.30 7.34
N TYR A 49 10.57 -1.47 7.86
CA TYR A 49 11.53 -2.42 8.40
C TYR A 49 11.97 -3.35 7.29
N ARG A 50 13.29 -3.46 7.12
CA ARG A 50 13.89 -4.31 6.10
C ARG A 50 14.74 -5.39 6.74
N ASN A 51 14.80 -6.53 6.08
CA ASN A 51 15.66 -7.63 6.47
C ASN A 51 16.65 -7.92 5.35
N GLN A 52 17.92 -8.00 5.72
CA GLN A 52 18.95 -8.46 4.81
C GLN A 52 18.97 -9.99 4.82
N THR A 53 18.35 -10.59 3.81
CA THR A 53 18.34 -12.03 3.62
C THR A 53 19.54 -12.44 2.78
N ARG A 54 20.41 -13.30 3.31
CA ARG A 54 21.55 -13.84 2.57
C ARG A 54 21.14 -15.08 1.78
N TYR A 55 21.26 -15.01 0.46
CA TYR A 55 21.09 -16.16 -0.42
C TYR A 55 22.44 -16.59 -1.02
N PRO A 56 22.58 -17.85 -1.47
CA PRO A 56 23.76 -18.30 -2.23
C PRO A 56 24.07 -17.41 -3.45
N GLU A 57 23.05 -16.82 -4.06
CA GLU A 57 23.12 -15.93 -5.22
C GLU A 57 23.44 -14.47 -4.85
N GLY A 58 23.45 -14.12 -3.56
CA GLY A 58 23.74 -12.78 -3.06
C GLY A 58 22.81 -12.33 -1.93
N ASP A 59 23.14 -11.20 -1.33
CA ASP A 59 22.32 -10.57 -0.30
C ASP A 59 21.14 -9.81 -0.96
N ARG A 60 19.94 -9.99 -0.43
CA ARG A 60 18.74 -9.22 -0.80
C ARG A 60 18.26 -8.42 0.39
N ASP A 61 17.87 -7.18 0.13
CA ASP A 61 17.28 -6.30 1.13
C ASP A 61 15.77 -6.20 0.88
N GLU A 62 15.01 -6.93 1.69
CA GLU A 62 13.58 -7.14 1.50
C GLU A 62 12.78 -6.39 2.57
N ILE A 63 11.62 -5.84 2.19
CA ILE A 63 10.69 -5.25 3.16
C ILE A 63 10.14 -6.39 4.03
N ALA A 64 10.42 -6.32 5.33
CA ALA A 64 10.00 -7.29 6.32
C ALA A 64 8.71 -6.88 7.04
N ASP A 65 8.53 -5.59 7.29
CA ASP A 65 7.29 -5.05 7.88
C ASP A 65 7.11 -3.57 7.53
N LEU A 66 5.86 -3.10 7.56
CA LEU A 66 5.51 -1.68 7.46
C LEU A 66 4.72 -1.26 8.70
N VAL A 67 5.22 -0.22 9.38
CA VAL A 67 4.53 0.39 10.51
C VAL A 67 3.89 1.71 10.05
N PRO A 68 2.54 1.80 10.03
CA PRO A 68 1.87 3.04 9.65
C PRO A 68 2.02 4.07 10.76
N VAL A 69 2.45 5.27 10.39
CA VAL A 69 2.44 6.46 11.26
C VAL A 69 1.13 7.23 11.07
N TRP A 70 0.73 7.41 9.81
CA TRP A 70 -0.52 8.07 9.42
C TRP A 70 -0.91 7.59 8.02
N TRP A 71 -2.21 7.41 7.75
CA TRP A 71 -2.69 7.04 6.43
C TRP A 71 -4.16 7.42 6.22
N GLU A 72 -4.53 7.64 4.96
CA GLU A 72 -5.90 7.81 4.49
C GLU A 72 -6.05 7.14 3.11
N PHE A 73 -7.13 6.38 2.92
CA PHE A 73 -7.45 5.74 1.65
C PHE A 73 -8.83 6.15 1.15
N HIS A 74 -8.85 6.82 0.00
CA HIS A 74 -10.06 7.30 -0.63
C HIS A 74 -10.34 6.53 -1.93
N THR A 75 -11.61 6.24 -2.15
CA THR A 75 -12.14 5.62 -3.37
C THR A 75 -13.27 6.48 -3.90
N SER A 76 -13.21 6.85 -5.17
CA SER A 76 -14.21 7.70 -5.82
C SER A 76 -14.52 7.27 -7.25
N ASP A 77 -15.74 7.49 -7.70
CA ASP A 77 -16.15 7.39 -9.10
C ASP A 77 -16.74 8.73 -9.60
N ASP A 78 -17.37 8.74 -10.77
CA ASP A 78 -18.04 9.93 -11.36
C ASP A 78 -19.15 10.53 -10.46
N GLY A 79 -19.69 9.74 -9.53
CA GLY A 79 -20.69 10.13 -8.54
C GLY A 79 -20.11 10.67 -7.23
N GLY A 80 -18.79 10.65 -7.04
CA GLY A 80 -18.10 11.22 -5.88
C GLY A 80 -17.33 10.18 -5.06
N GLU A 81 -16.94 10.58 -3.84
CA GLU A 81 -16.20 9.74 -2.90
C GLU A 81 -17.12 8.82 -2.10
N PHE A 82 -16.68 7.58 -1.88
CA PHE A 82 -17.38 6.60 -1.07
C PHE A 82 -16.53 6.13 0.11
N LEU A 83 -17.21 5.88 1.24
CA LEU A 83 -16.63 5.20 2.38
C LEU A 83 -16.26 3.77 1.99
N ASN A 84 -15.06 3.34 2.35
CA ASN A 84 -14.57 1.98 2.12
C ASN A 84 -14.11 1.33 3.45
N ASP A 85 -13.96 0.01 3.43
CA ASP A 85 -13.50 -0.81 4.56
C ASP A 85 -11.98 -1.08 4.54
N PHE A 86 -11.22 -0.16 3.95
CA PHE A 86 -9.77 -0.32 3.88
C PHE A 86 -9.13 -0.45 5.26
N SER A 87 -8.25 -1.44 5.38
CA SER A 87 -7.48 -1.71 6.59
C SER A 87 -6.01 -1.79 6.24
N PHE A 88 -5.20 -0.97 6.91
CA PHE A 88 -3.75 -1.05 6.75
C PHE A 88 -3.19 -2.41 7.18
N SER A 89 -3.83 -3.10 8.12
CA SER A 89 -3.40 -4.45 8.54
C SER A 89 -3.57 -5.49 7.44
N GLU A 90 -4.64 -5.37 6.63
CA GLU A 90 -4.86 -6.23 5.46
C GLU A 90 -3.86 -5.92 4.35
N LEU A 91 -3.58 -4.62 4.12
CA LEU A 91 -2.51 -4.19 3.21
C LEU A 91 -1.16 -4.79 3.63
N ARG A 92 -0.82 -4.69 4.91
CA ARG A 92 0.43 -5.21 5.47
C ARG A 92 0.56 -6.73 5.32
N SER A 93 -0.56 -7.45 5.33
CA SER A 93 -0.58 -8.90 5.12
C SER A 93 -0.45 -9.28 3.63
N SER A 94 -0.59 -8.29 2.73
CA SER A 94 -0.47 -8.43 1.27
C SER A 94 0.91 -8.03 0.75
N LEU A 95 1.84 -7.74 1.67
CA LEU A 95 3.25 -7.47 1.41
C LEU A 95 4.04 -8.80 1.43
#